data_AF-A0A9P0M3E0-F1
#
_entry.id   AF-A0A9P0M3E0-F1
#
_cell.length_a   1.000
_cell.length_b   1.000
_cell.length_c   1.000
_cell.angle_alpha   90.00
_cell.angle_beta   90.00
_cell.angle_gamma   90.00
#
_symmetry.space_group_name_H-M   'P 1'
#
loop_
_entity.id
_entity.type
_entity.pdbx_description
1 polymer ?
#
loop_
_entity_poly.entity_id
_entity_poly.type
_entity_poly.pdbx_seq_one_letter_code
_entity_poly.pdbx_strand_id
1 'polypeptide(L)'
;MGNIKHLTSRSRLWKDIEHTLISQNDVGPKISLKCQLHNRITHVDSCKDFDHLEQGGCRRKCMKELDCGHVCPQQCHGRDIGHIAEYFCREKCERYPCRAHPKVRCTSLCSMECARCEASIDHKLTCGHLAKCYMFTLDEDRIGSLKDDSHCEEVVDMKLNCNHNKILKCYLKFDSLEKKCHECTNKTKKHVRFTKNTRL
;
A
#
# COMPACT_ATOMS: atom_id res chain seq x y z
N MET A 1 40.25 -7.33 23.12
CA MET A 1 41.70 -7.09 23.05
C MET A 1 42.27 -7.21 24.45
N GLY A 2 43.37 -7.95 24.63
CA GLY A 2 43.95 -8.20 25.94
C GLY A 2 45.46 -8.35 25.87
N ASN A 3 46.15 -7.94 26.92
CA ASN A 3 47.60 -8.09 27.02
C ASN A 3 47.93 -9.40 27.75
N ILE A 4 48.16 -10.47 26.98
CA ILE A 4 48.38 -11.81 27.54
C ILE A 4 49.63 -11.88 28.44
N LYS A 5 50.67 -11.09 28.13
CA LYS A 5 51.89 -10.99 28.96
C LYS A 5 51.59 -10.48 30.37
N HIS A 6 50.61 -9.60 30.51
CA HIS A 6 50.20 -9.11 31.83
C HIS A 6 49.47 -10.20 32.63
N LEU A 7 48.63 -11.00 31.96
CA LEU A 7 47.86 -12.09 32.57
C LEU A 7 48.76 -13.26 33.00
N THR A 8 49.77 -13.59 32.21
CA THR A 8 50.70 -14.71 32.48
C THR A 8 51.71 -14.41 33.60
N SER A 9 51.93 -13.12 33.92
CA SER A 9 52.87 -12.70 34.96
C SER A 9 52.54 -13.20 36.37
N ARG A 10 51.26 -13.43 36.68
CA ARG A 10 50.79 -13.77 38.05
C ARG A 10 49.95 -15.04 38.14
N SER A 11 49.76 -15.77 37.04
CA SER A 11 48.90 -16.95 37.01
C SER A 11 49.49 -18.07 36.16
N ARG A 12 49.56 -19.27 36.75
CA ARG A 12 49.98 -20.49 36.03
C ARG A 12 48.95 -20.90 34.98
N LEU A 13 47.66 -20.81 35.31
CA LEU A 13 46.57 -21.09 34.36
C LEU A 13 46.69 -20.24 33.09
N TRP A 14 46.98 -18.95 33.23
CA TRP A 14 47.12 -18.08 32.06
C TRP A 14 48.37 -18.40 31.22
N LYS A 15 49.42 -18.99 31.81
CA LYS A 15 50.58 -19.51 31.05
C LYS A 15 50.21 -20.73 30.20
N ASP A 16 49.42 -21.65 30.74
CA ASP A 16 48.95 -22.82 30.00
C ASP A 16 48.00 -22.40 28.85
N ILE A 17 47.14 -21.39 29.09
CA ILE A 17 46.29 -20.77 28.07
C ILE A 17 47.14 -20.06 27.01
N GLU A 18 48.16 -19.28 27.39
CA GLU A 18 49.07 -18.61 26.45
C GLU A 18 49.78 -19.62 25.55
N HIS A 19 50.29 -20.72 26.12
CA HIS A 19 50.95 -21.77 25.33
C HIS A 19 50.00 -22.39 24.30
N THR A 20 48.74 -22.61 24.67
CA THR A 20 47.70 -23.12 23.76
C THR A 20 47.39 -22.11 22.65
N LEU A 21 47.23 -20.83 22.98
CA LEU A 21 46.93 -19.79 21.99
C LEU A 21 48.11 -19.56 21.03
N ILE A 22 49.36 -19.64 21.52
CA ILE A 22 50.55 -19.54 20.67
C ILE A 22 50.63 -20.75 19.72
N SER A 23 50.39 -21.97 20.22
CA SER A 23 50.45 -23.18 19.37
C SER A 23 49.36 -23.20 18.29
N GLN A 24 48.23 -22.54 18.54
CA GLN A 24 47.13 -22.36 17.59
C GLN A 24 47.31 -21.14 16.66
N ASN A 25 48.38 -20.36 16.85
CA ASN A 25 48.63 -19.10 16.12
C ASN A 25 47.53 -18.03 16.34
N ASP A 26 46.90 -18.05 17.51
CA ASP A 26 45.85 -17.11 17.94
C ASP A 26 46.40 -15.89 18.69
N VAL A 27 47.72 -15.84 18.90
CA VAL A 27 48.43 -14.66 19.43
C VAL A 27 49.14 -13.95 18.29
N GLY A 28 48.74 -12.72 18.02
CA GLY A 28 49.36 -11.90 16.98
C GLY A 28 49.06 -10.41 17.12
N PRO A 29 49.70 -9.58 16.29
CA PRO A 29 49.48 -8.13 16.28
C PRO A 29 48.12 -7.74 15.70
N LYS A 30 47.40 -8.68 15.07
CA LYS A 30 46.13 -8.43 14.38
C LYS A 30 45.06 -9.38 14.89
N ILE A 31 43.81 -8.91 14.87
CA ILE A 31 42.63 -9.73 15.12
C ILE A 31 41.94 -10.01 13.79
N SER A 32 41.60 -11.28 13.57
CA SER A 32 40.87 -11.71 12.38
C SER A 32 39.36 -11.70 12.66
N LEU A 33 38.64 -10.83 11.97
CA LEU A 33 37.19 -10.73 12.03
C LEU A 33 36.57 -11.41 10.82
N LYS A 34 35.70 -12.39 11.05
CA LYS A 34 34.97 -13.11 9.99
C LYS A 34 33.55 -12.56 9.85
N CYS A 35 33.22 -12.10 8.65
CA CYS A 35 31.85 -11.75 8.31
C CYS A 35 30.98 -13.00 8.20
N GLN A 36 29.89 -13.04 8.97
CA GLN A 36 28.98 -14.19 9.02
C GLN A 36 28.23 -14.40 7.69
N LEU A 37 27.94 -13.32 6.96
CA LEU A 37 27.21 -13.38 5.68
C LEU A 37 28.09 -13.79 4.51
N HIS A 38 29.27 -13.20 4.40
CA HIS A 38 30.12 -13.34 3.21
C HIS A 38 31.37 -14.20 3.42
N ASN A 39 31.54 -14.76 4.62
CA ASN A 39 32.74 -15.50 5.04
C ASN A 39 34.07 -14.76 4.82
N ARG A 40 34.02 -13.43 4.62
CA ARG A 40 35.20 -12.60 4.40
C ARG A 40 35.93 -12.37 5.72
N ILE A 41 37.23 -12.62 5.70
CA ILE A 41 38.14 -12.34 6.82
C ILE A 41 38.72 -10.94 6.64
N THR A 42 38.65 -10.14 7.71
CA THR A 42 39.26 -8.80 7.80
C THR A 42 40.22 -8.80 8.96
N HIS A 43 41.47 -8.39 8.74
CA HIS A 43 42.47 -8.28 9.79
C HIS A 43 42.49 -6.84 10.30
N VAL A 44 42.32 -6.65 11.61
CA VAL A 44 42.35 -5.34 12.25
C VAL A 44 43.53 -5.27 13.21
N ASP A 45 44.34 -4.23 13.11
CA ASP A 45 45.52 -4.00 13.96
C ASP A 45 45.45 -2.68 14.74
N SER A 46 44.61 -1.75 14.29
CA SER A 46 44.42 -0.44 14.90
C SER A 46 42.95 -0.09 15.07
N CYS A 47 42.66 0.91 15.90
CA CYS A 47 41.30 1.43 16.03
C CYS A 47 40.72 1.92 14.70
N LYS A 48 41.54 2.51 13.83
CA LYS A 48 41.12 3.03 12.52
C LYS A 48 40.63 1.92 11.58
N ASP A 49 41.08 0.68 11.76
CA ASP A 49 40.60 -0.44 10.95
C ASP A 49 39.14 -0.78 11.24
N PHE A 50 38.62 -0.39 12.41
CA PHE A 50 37.22 -0.56 12.78
C PHE A 50 36.30 0.47 12.12
N ASP A 51 36.80 1.63 11.70
CA ASP A 51 36.05 2.62 10.92
C ASP A 51 35.57 1.99 9.59
N HIS A 52 36.29 0.97 9.10
CA HIS A 52 35.88 0.21 7.93
C HIS A 52 34.76 -0.81 8.21
N LEU A 53 34.44 -1.06 9.46
CA LEU A 53 33.50 -2.07 9.92
C LEU A 53 32.34 -1.45 10.72
N GLU A 54 32.11 -0.13 10.63
CA GLU A 54 31.10 0.60 11.40
C GLU A 54 29.68 0.00 11.31
N GLN A 55 29.30 -0.54 10.15
CA GLN A 55 27.99 -1.21 9.99
C GLN A 55 27.97 -2.65 10.52
N GLY A 56 29.08 -3.16 11.05
CA GLY A 56 29.23 -4.52 11.54
C GLY A 56 29.40 -5.59 10.45
N GLY A 57 29.62 -5.21 9.19
CA GLY A 57 29.81 -6.14 8.08
C GLY A 57 31.04 -5.83 7.23
N CYS A 58 31.21 -6.57 6.13
CA CYS A 58 32.48 -6.62 5.38
C CYS A 58 32.58 -5.65 4.19
N ARG A 59 31.74 -4.60 4.16
CA ARG A 59 31.63 -3.56 3.10
C ARG A 59 31.21 -4.03 1.71
N ARG A 60 31.09 -5.34 1.45
CA ARG A 60 30.43 -5.82 0.22
C ARG A 60 28.95 -5.43 0.24
N LYS A 61 28.27 -5.40 -0.91
CA LYS A 61 26.79 -5.29 -0.92
C LYS A 61 26.18 -6.44 -0.11
N CYS A 62 25.12 -6.17 0.65
CA CYS A 62 24.45 -7.16 1.48
C CYS A 62 23.87 -8.30 0.62
N MET A 63 23.15 -7.95 -0.45
CA MET A 63 22.57 -8.90 -1.41
C MET A 63 21.63 -9.95 -0.82
N LYS A 64 21.26 -9.84 0.45
CA LYS A 64 20.28 -10.73 1.08
C LYS A 64 18.89 -10.41 0.55
N GLU A 65 18.13 -11.46 0.24
CA GLU A 65 16.71 -11.34 -0.09
C GLU A 65 15.90 -10.98 1.16
N LEU A 66 15.01 -10.01 1.01
CA LEU A 66 14.06 -9.58 2.04
C LEU A 66 12.79 -10.43 1.90
N ASP A 67 11.95 -10.45 2.94
CA ASP A 67 10.68 -11.21 2.92
C ASP A 67 9.71 -10.78 1.79
N CYS A 68 9.87 -9.55 1.30
CA CYS A 68 9.11 -9.03 0.15
C CYS A 68 9.67 -9.46 -1.23
N GLY A 69 10.73 -10.27 -1.28
CA GLY A 69 11.41 -10.72 -2.50
C GLY A 69 12.44 -9.73 -3.07
N HIS A 70 12.48 -8.48 -2.60
CA HIS A 70 13.50 -7.52 -3.00
C HIS A 70 14.85 -7.84 -2.38
N VAL A 71 15.93 -7.44 -3.04
CA VAL A 71 17.30 -7.61 -2.55
C VAL A 71 17.73 -6.38 -1.77
N CYS A 72 18.38 -6.58 -0.61
CA CYS A 72 18.92 -5.48 0.18
C CYS A 72 20.07 -4.74 -0.57
N PRO A 73 19.91 -3.42 -0.86
CA PRO A 73 20.91 -2.64 -1.56
C PRO A 73 22.01 -2.07 -0.64
N GLN A 74 21.87 -2.21 0.69
CA GLN A 74 22.82 -1.68 1.66
C GLN A 74 24.18 -2.39 1.57
N GLN A 75 25.21 -1.76 2.13
CA GLN A 75 26.44 -2.47 2.44
C GLN A 75 26.16 -3.55 3.49
N CYS A 76 27.00 -4.59 3.50
CA CYS A 76 26.92 -5.67 4.45
C CYS A 76 26.98 -5.07 5.85
N HIS A 77 25.98 -5.41 6.65
CA HIS A 77 25.81 -4.97 8.02
C HIS A 77 25.64 -6.18 8.93
N GLY A 78 25.94 -6.01 10.21
CA GLY A 78 25.88 -7.06 11.23
C GLY A 78 24.75 -6.88 12.24
N ARG A 79 24.15 -5.69 12.33
CA ARG A 79 23.18 -5.35 13.38
C ARG A 79 21.79 -5.93 13.13
N ASP A 80 21.33 -5.91 11.87
CA ASP A 80 20.00 -6.42 11.48
C ASP A 80 20.12 -7.33 10.25
N ILE A 81 20.93 -8.39 10.36
CA ILE A 81 21.12 -9.37 9.27
C ILE A 81 19.77 -9.96 8.81
N GLY A 82 18.80 -10.04 9.72
CA GLY A 82 17.41 -10.44 9.46
C GLY A 82 16.66 -9.49 8.52
N HIS A 83 16.91 -8.18 8.61
CA HIS A 83 16.06 -7.10 8.11
C HIS A 83 14.67 -7.12 8.75
N ILE A 84 14.62 -7.36 10.06
CA ILE A 84 13.37 -7.50 10.82
C ILE A 84 13.03 -6.20 11.56
N ALA A 85 14.04 -5.45 12.01
CA ALA A 85 13.82 -4.39 13.00
C ALA A 85 14.29 -2.99 12.55
N GLU A 86 15.39 -2.88 11.80
CA GLU A 86 16.00 -1.59 11.47
C GLU A 86 15.86 -1.22 9.99
N TYR A 87 15.91 -2.21 9.10
CA TYR A 87 15.84 -1.97 7.67
C TYR A 87 14.47 -2.35 7.09
N PHE A 88 13.82 -1.38 6.46
CA PHE A 88 12.59 -1.57 5.70
C PHE A 88 12.84 -1.38 4.20
N CYS A 89 12.20 -2.21 3.37
CA CYS A 89 12.37 -2.16 1.92
C CYS A 89 11.92 -0.80 1.33
N ARG A 90 12.83 -0.13 0.61
CA ARG A 90 12.59 1.17 -0.03
C ARG A 90 12.40 1.08 -1.54
N GLU A 91 12.32 -0.13 -2.09
CA GLU A 91 12.00 -0.33 -3.50
C GLU A 91 10.53 0.01 -3.78
N LYS A 92 10.22 0.22 -5.06
CA LYS A 92 8.85 0.44 -5.52
C LYS A 92 8.02 -0.80 -5.24
N CYS A 93 6.79 -0.62 -4.77
CA CYS A 93 5.88 -1.74 -4.57
C CYS A 93 5.42 -2.31 -5.92
N GLU A 94 5.67 -3.59 -6.16
CA GLU A 94 5.21 -4.28 -7.39
C GLU A 94 3.80 -4.88 -7.26
N ARG A 95 3.16 -4.74 -6.09
CA ARG A 95 1.82 -5.27 -5.81
C ARG A 95 0.74 -4.51 -6.58
N TYR A 96 -0.35 -5.22 -6.85
CA TYR A 96 -1.59 -4.66 -7.39
C TYR A 96 -2.61 -4.51 -6.25
N PRO A 97 -3.08 -3.30 -5.95
CA PRO A 97 -4.01 -3.06 -4.84
C PRO A 97 -5.42 -3.65 -5.09
N CYS A 98 -5.75 -4.01 -6.33
CA CYS A 98 -7.08 -4.46 -6.70
C CYS A 98 -7.03 -5.42 -7.89
N ARG A 99 -7.73 -6.56 -7.79
CA ARG A 99 -7.75 -7.60 -8.84
C ARG A 99 -8.48 -7.18 -10.12
N ALA A 100 -9.53 -6.35 -10.04
CA ALA A 100 -10.23 -5.89 -11.25
C ALA A 100 -9.48 -4.78 -12.00
N HIS A 101 -8.45 -4.19 -11.39
CA HIS A 101 -7.60 -3.20 -12.03
C HIS A 101 -6.16 -3.71 -12.14
N PRO A 102 -5.90 -4.78 -12.91
CA PRO A 102 -4.56 -5.37 -13.04
C PRO A 102 -3.56 -4.44 -13.75
N LYS A 103 -4.01 -3.29 -14.27
CA LYS A 103 -3.13 -2.25 -14.82
C LYS A 103 -2.72 -1.19 -13.80
N VAL A 104 -3.44 -1.10 -12.67
CA VAL A 104 -3.15 -0.11 -11.62
C VAL A 104 -2.16 -0.72 -10.66
N ARG A 105 -0.93 -0.23 -10.67
CA ARG A 105 0.11 -0.65 -9.72
C ARG A 105 0.11 0.23 -8.48
N CYS A 106 0.56 -0.35 -7.36
CA CYS A 106 0.83 0.42 -6.17
C CYS A 106 1.92 1.47 -6.44
N THR A 107 1.73 2.69 -5.92
CA THR A 107 2.71 3.78 -6.02
C THR A 107 3.53 3.96 -4.74
N SER A 108 3.15 3.29 -3.65
CA SER A 108 3.84 3.33 -2.36
C SER A 108 5.17 2.56 -2.39
N LEU A 109 6.00 2.80 -1.37
CA LEU A 109 7.16 1.95 -1.09
C LEU A 109 6.72 0.53 -0.73
N CYS A 110 7.57 -0.46 -1.01
CA CYS A 110 7.25 -1.87 -0.76
C CYS A 110 6.96 -2.18 0.72
N SER A 111 7.66 -1.52 1.65
CA SER A 111 7.43 -1.65 3.09
C SER A 111 6.11 -1.05 3.58
N MET A 112 5.43 -0.26 2.74
CA MET A 112 4.20 0.42 3.12
C MET A 112 2.99 -0.40 2.67
N GLU A 113 1.89 -0.23 3.38
CA GLU A 113 0.60 -0.74 2.96
C GLU A 113 0.19 -0.10 1.63
N CYS A 114 -0.40 -0.89 0.74
CA CYS A 114 -0.89 -0.39 -0.53
C CYS A 114 -2.11 0.51 -0.29
N ALA A 115 -2.11 1.69 -0.90
CA ALA A 115 -3.30 2.53 -0.90
C ALA A 115 -4.47 1.79 -1.57
N ARG A 116 -5.69 2.17 -1.18
CA ARG A 116 -6.91 1.63 -1.80
C ARG A 116 -6.94 1.99 -3.28
N CYS A 117 -7.48 1.09 -4.09
CA CYS A 117 -7.67 1.34 -5.51
C CYS A 117 -8.83 2.33 -5.74
N GLU A 118 -8.52 3.50 -6.28
CA GLU A 118 -9.50 4.54 -6.62
C GLU A 118 -10.02 4.44 -8.07
N ALA A 119 -9.49 3.51 -8.85
CA ALA A 119 -9.95 3.31 -10.22
C ALA A 119 -11.41 2.79 -10.26
N SER A 120 -12.14 3.25 -11.28
CA SER A 120 -13.49 2.80 -11.60
C SER A 120 -13.50 2.02 -12.91
N ILE A 121 -14.44 1.09 -13.04
CA ILE A 121 -14.77 0.42 -14.30
C ILE A 121 -16.10 0.96 -14.80
N ASP A 122 -16.20 1.22 -16.10
CA ASP A 122 -17.49 1.56 -16.72
C ASP A 122 -18.32 0.28 -16.91
N HIS A 123 -19.52 0.27 -16.35
CA HIS A 123 -20.49 -0.81 -16.48
C HIS A 123 -21.70 -0.33 -17.29
N LYS A 124 -22.12 -1.11 -18.28
CA LYS A 124 -23.29 -0.79 -19.10
C LYS A 124 -24.57 -1.26 -18.41
N LEU A 125 -25.46 -0.32 -18.08
CA LEU A 125 -26.76 -0.56 -17.46
C LEU A 125 -27.82 -1.01 -18.48
N THR A 126 -28.97 -1.48 -17.99
CA THR A 126 -30.10 -1.91 -18.83
C THR A 126 -30.71 -0.79 -19.68
N CYS A 127 -30.66 0.45 -19.20
CA CYS A 127 -31.04 1.65 -19.95
C CYS A 127 -30.05 2.00 -21.08
N GLY A 128 -28.90 1.31 -21.14
CA GLY A 128 -27.87 1.49 -22.15
C GLY A 128 -26.79 2.51 -21.78
N HIS A 129 -26.95 3.26 -20.70
CA HIS A 129 -25.94 4.21 -20.18
C HIS A 129 -24.80 3.50 -19.44
N LEU A 130 -23.69 4.22 -19.25
CA LEU A 130 -22.54 3.74 -18.49
C LEU A 130 -22.58 4.27 -17.06
N ALA A 131 -22.35 3.40 -16.09
CA ALA A 131 -22.16 3.75 -14.69
C ALA A 131 -20.73 3.41 -14.24
N LYS A 132 -20.09 4.34 -13.53
CA LYS A 132 -18.77 4.12 -12.93
C LYS A 132 -18.89 3.29 -11.67
N CYS A 133 -18.22 2.14 -11.66
CA CYS A 133 -18.23 1.20 -10.56
C CYS A 133 -16.87 1.23 -9.86
N TYR A 134 -16.86 1.68 -8.61
CA TYR A 134 -15.66 1.69 -7.79
C TYR A 134 -15.62 0.44 -6.92
N MET A 135 -14.54 -0.31 -6.99
CA MET A 135 -14.41 -1.61 -6.32
C MET A 135 -14.34 -1.50 -4.78
N PHE A 136 -14.14 -0.31 -4.21
CA PHE A 136 -14.09 -0.14 -2.74
C PHE A 136 -15.46 -0.24 -2.06
N THR A 137 -16.56 -0.22 -2.82
CA THR A 137 -17.93 -0.25 -2.28
C THR A 137 -18.62 -1.61 -2.42
N LEU A 138 -18.00 -2.58 -3.08
CA LEU A 138 -18.66 -3.81 -3.51
C LEU A 138 -17.74 -5.00 -3.30
N ASP A 139 -18.15 -5.93 -2.44
CA ASP A 139 -17.62 -7.31 -2.44
C ASP A 139 -17.77 -7.91 -3.85
N GLU A 140 -16.96 -8.93 -4.20
CA GLU A 140 -16.99 -9.56 -5.55
C GLU A 140 -18.43 -9.93 -6.00
N ASP A 141 -19.32 -10.25 -5.06
CA ASP A 141 -20.73 -10.59 -5.30
C ASP A 141 -21.64 -9.41 -5.70
N ARG A 142 -21.29 -8.16 -5.36
CA ARG A 142 -22.15 -6.98 -5.61
C ARG A 142 -21.91 -6.31 -6.96
N ILE A 143 -20.84 -6.66 -7.69
CA ILE A 143 -20.67 -6.25 -9.09
C ILE A 143 -21.85 -6.79 -9.94
N GLY A 144 -22.42 -7.93 -9.56
CA GLY A 144 -23.63 -8.49 -10.17
C GLY A 144 -24.91 -7.68 -9.92
N SER A 145 -24.95 -6.82 -8.91
CA SER A 145 -26.13 -6.04 -8.51
C SER A 145 -26.28 -4.71 -9.28
N LEU A 146 -25.26 -4.26 -10.00
CA LEU A 146 -25.29 -3.04 -10.83
C LEU A 146 -25.99 -3.23 -12.18
N LYS A 147 -26.71 -4.34 -12.36
CA LYS A 147 -27.39 -4.65 -13.63
C LYS A 147 -28.70 -3.90 -13.83
N ASP A 148 -29.16 -3.13 -12.84
CA ASP A 148 -30.39 -2.35 -12.96
C ASP A 148 -30.13 -0.84 -13.09
N ASP A 149 -31.14 -0.11 -13.56
CA ASP A 149 -31.03 1.32 -13.82
C ASP A 149 -31.10 2.20 -12.57
N SER A 150 -31.22 1.61 -11.37
CA SER A 150 -31.45 2.37 -10.13
C SER A 150 -30.28 3.28 -9.74
N HIS A 151 -29.09 3.01 -10.29
CA HIS A 151 -27.86 3.78 -10.07
C HIS A 151 -27.47 4.65 -11.28
N CYS A 152 -28.34 4.76 -12.30
CA CYS A 152 -28.04 5.55 -13.49
C CYS A 152 -28.14 7.06 -13.21
N GLU A 153 -27.00 7.72 -13.03
CA GLU A 153 -26.93 9.16 -12.76
C GLU A 153 -27.02 10.06 -13.99
N GLU A 154 -27.04 9.47 -15.20
CA GLU A 154 -27.19 10.23 -16.46
C GLU A 154 -28.47 11.06 -16.47
N VAL A 155 -28.35 12.29 -16.97
CA VAL A 155 -29.46 13.23 -17.06
C VAL A 155 -30.06 13.16 -18.46
N VAL A 156 -31.33 12.79 -18.54
CA VAL A 156 -32.06 12.59 -19.80
C VAL A 156 -33.24 13.55 -19.91
N ASP A 157 -33.56 13.98 -21.13
CA ASP A 157 -34.81 14.69 -21.41
C ASP A 157 -35.94 13.66 -21.56
N MET A 158 -36.87 13.67 -20.62
CA MET A 158 -37.90 12.65 -20.51
C MET A 158 -39.29 13.25 -20.75
N LYS A 159 -40.00 12.69 -21.73
CA LYS A 159 -41.38 13.08 -22.03
C LYS A 159 -42.35 12.40 -21.06
N LEU A 160 -42.99 13.18 -20.20
CA LEU A 160 -43.96 12.71 -19.21
C LEU A 160 -45.30 12.33 -19.88
N ASN A 161 -46.13 11.56 -19.18
CA ASN A 161 -47.49 11.19 -19.64
C ASN A 161 -48.40 12.40 -19.90
N CYS A 162 -48.12 13.53 -19.26
CA CYS A 162 -48.79 14.81 -19.54
C CYS A 162 -48.27 15.51 -20.82
N ASN A 163 -47.44 14.84 -21.62
CA ASN A 163 -46.78 15.30 -22.85
C ASN A 163 -45.77 16.45 -22.68
N HIS A 164 -45.45 16.85 -21.45
CA HIS A 164 -44.39 17.81 -21.18
C HIS A 164 -43.05 17.09 -21.00
N ASN A 165 -41.98 17.76 -21.40
CA ASN A 165 -40.62 17.28 -21.25
C ASN A 165 -40.04 17.73 -19.90
N LYS A 166 -39.22 16.87 -19.30
CA LYS A 166 -38.50 17.21 -18.07
C LYS A 166 -37.14 16.56 -18.05
N ILE A 167 -36.13 17.38 -17.74
CA ILE A 167 -34.75 16.97 -17.55
C ILE A 167 -34.61 16.33 -16.16
N LEU A 168 -34.27 15.04 -16.12
CA LEU A 168 -34.21 14.24 -14.88
C LEU A 168 -33.10 13.19 -14.95
N LYS A 169 -32.67 12.69 -13.79
CA LYS A 169 -31.80 11.51 -13.73
C LYS A 169 -32.55 10.27 -14.23
N CYS A 170 -31.88 9.45 -15.02
CA CYS A 170 -32.45 8.29 -15.71
C CYS A 170 -33.11 7.27 -14.76
N TYR A 171 -32.59 7.11 -13.53
CA TYR A 171 -33.17 6.16 -12.56
C TYR A 171 -34.57 6.55 -12.04
N LEU A 172 -35.00 7.80 -12.22
CA LEU A 172 -36.25 8.31 -11.66
C LEU A 172 -37.46 7.80 -12.46
N LYS A 173 -38.13 6.78 -11.92
CA LYS A 173 -39.35 6.20 -12.52
C LYS A 173 -40.51 7.22 -12.61
N PHE A 174 -41.23 7.16 -13.74
CA PHE A 174 -42.32 8.06 -14.13
C PHE A 174 -43.44 8.24 -13.08
N ASP A 175 -43.87 7.16 -12.42
CA ASP A 175 -45.02 7.16 -11.51
C ASP A 175 -44.87 8.10 -10.31
N SER A 176 -43.64 8.43 -9.93
CA SER A 176 -43.35 9.33 -8.79
C SER A 176 -43.36 10.82 -9.16
N LEU A 177 -43.45 11.15 -10.45
CA LEU A 177 -43.16 12.49 -10.96
C LEU A 177 -44.40 13.25 -11.50
N GLU A 178 -45.48 12.55 -11.79
CA GLU A 178 -46.71 13.15 -12.36
C GLU A 178 -47.31 14.24 -11.44
N LYS A 179 -47.27 14.03 -10.12
CA LYS A 179 -47.78 14.99 -9.12
C LYS A 179 -46.95 16.28 -9.02
N LYS A 180 -45.78 16.36 -9.67
CA LYS A 180 -44.82 17.47 -9.55
C LYS A 180 -44.63 18.27 -10.84
N CYS A 181 -45.40 18.01 -11.89
CA CYS A 181 -45.37 18.84 -13.10
C CYS A 181 -46.09 20.17 -12.85
N HIS A 182 -45.33 21.28 -12.75
CA HIS A 182 -45.86 22.62 -12.46
C HIS A 182 -46.91 23.09 -13.49
N GLU A 183 -46.77 22.68 -14.74
CA GLU A 183 -47.71 23.01 -15.81
C GLU A 183 -49.06 22.27 -15.66
N CYS A 184 -49.05 21.07 -15.07
CA CYS A 184 -50.26 20.32 -14.77
C CYS A 184 -50.93 20.77 -13.47
N THR A 185 -50.15 21.12 -12.44
CA THR A 185 -50.69 21.61 -11.16
C THR A 185 -51.31 23.01 -11.26
N ASN A 186 -50.95 23.79 -12.28
CA ASN A 186 -51.59 25.08 -12.55
C ASN A 186 -52.90 24.99 -13.36
N LYS A 187 -53.17 23.88 -14.05
CA LYS A 187 -54.46 23.66 -14.75
C LYS A 187 -55.59 23.33 -13.78
N THR A 188 -55.33 22.60 -12.70
CA THR A 188 -56.35 22.25 -11.69
C THR A 188 -56.76 23.42 -10.79
N LYS A 189 -55.88 24.41 -10.59
CA LYS A 189 -56.17 25.61 -9.77
C LYS A 189 -57.05 26.65 -10.49
N LYS A 190 -57.19 26.60 -11.81
CA LYS A 190 -57.97 27.58 -12.58
C LYS A 190 -59.49 27.31 -12.61
N HIS A 191 -59.96 26.15 -12.15
CA HIS A 191 -61.39 25.80 -12.15
C HIS A 191 -62.14 26.09 -10.83
N VAL A 192 -61.49 26.71 -9.82
CA VAL A 192 -62.16 27.10 -8.55
C VAL A 192 -62.06 28.60 -8.31
N ARG A 193 -62.56 29.41 -9.25
CA ARG A 193 -62.98 30.79 -8.99
C ARG A 193 -64.14 31.09 -9.93
N PHE A 194 -65.36 31.16 -9.39
CA PHE A 194 -66.50 32.01 -9.80
C PHE A 194 -67.79 31.34 -9.33
N THR A 195 -68.25 31.68 -8.12
CA THR A 195 -69.68 31.84 -7.77
C THR A 195 -69.80 32.42 -6.36
N LYS A 196 -69.65 33.74 -6.24
CA LYS A 196 -70.37 34.53 -5.23
C LYS A 196 -70.62 35.91 -5.81
N ASN A 197 -71.88 36.23 -6.11
CA ASN A 197 -72.67 37.22 -5.38
C ASN A 197 -73.72 37.88 -6.28
N THR A 198 -75.01 37.59 -6.05
CA THR A 198 -76.12 38.52 -6.28
C THR A 198 -77.29 38.08 -5.40
N ARG A 199 -77.52 38.83 -4.31
CA ARG A 199 -78.78 38.89 -3.56
C ARG A 199 -79.20 40.36 -3.55
N LEU A 200 -80.27 40.67 -4.24
CA LEU A 200 -81.23 41.74 -3.96
C LEU A 200 -82.61 41.15 -4.18
#